data_AF-A0A1C6ASZ7-F1
#
_entry.id   AF-A0A1C6ASZ7-F1
#
_cell.length_a   1.000
_cell.length_b   1.000
_cell.length_c   1.000
_cell.angle_alpha   90.00
_cell.angle_beta   90.00
_cell.angle_gamma   90.00
#
_symmetry.space_group_name_H-M   'P 1'
#
loop_
_entity.id
_entity.type
_entity.pdbx_description
1 polymer ?
#
loop_
_entity_poly.entity_id
_entity_poly.type
_entity_poly.pdbx_seq_one_letter_code
_entity_poly.pdbx_strand_id
1 'polypeptide(L)'
;MADLHIDTSNVTLMGEFKSAIEDYVQKYIQGYVDKVMVGRHSTLKNSSWDFSGDKNDTIRNISIPFDKSKEHCGVINIKLSDQTTNDPKSQIFFWYDGNKLNSLFNPLIHTNSYGSQKVQQVDLMGDTICIKVSNSGNPYALSYDSASFSVDYHIW
;
A
#
# COMPACT_ATOMS: atom_id res chain seq x y z
N MET A 1 37.87 -57.76 -22.78
CA MET A 1 36.86 -56.78 -22.36
C MET A 1 37.61 -55.62 -21.76
N ALA A 2 37.40 -54.40 -22.28
CA ALA A 2 37.97 -53.20 -21.68
C ALA A 2 37.01 -52.73 -20.59
N ASP A 3 37.50 -52.69 -19.35
CA ASP A 3 36.74 -52.22 -18.20
C ASP A 3 36.70 -50.68 -18.24
N LEU A 4 35.48 -50.12 -18.34
CA LEU A 4 35.29 -48.68 -18.45
C LEU A 4 35.33 -48.08 -17.04
N HIS A 5 36.52 -47.67 -16.60
CA HIS A 5 36.67 -46.93 -15.35
C HIS A 5 36.19 -45.49 -15.56
N ILE A 6 34.95 -45.20 -15.19
CA ILE A 6 34.41 -43.84 -15.17
C ILE A 6 34.92 -43.17 -13.90
N ASP A 7 35.78 -42.17 -14.07
CA ASP A 7 36.28 -41.33 -12.99
C ASP A 7 35.12 -40.52 -12.37
N THR A 8 34.65 -40.96 -11.20
CA THR A 8 33.50 -40.38 -10.48
C THR A 8 33.82 -39.06 -9.80
N SER A 9 35.09 -38.63 -9.77
CA SER A 9 35.51 -37.34 -9.20
C SER A 9 34.84 -36.14 -9.90
N ASN A 10 34.65 -36.23 -11.23
CA ASN A 10 33.94 -35.21 -12.02
C ASN A 10 32.43 -35.14 -11.68
N VAL A 11 31.80 -36.26 -11.29
CA VAL A 11 30.37 -36.30 -10.91
C VAL A 11 30.17 -35.65 -9.54
N THR A 12 31.09 -35.88 -8.60
CA THR A 12 31.06 -35.24 -7.28
C THR A 12 31.28 -33.73 -7.40
N LEU A 13 32.25 -33.28 -8.19
CA LEU A 13 32.50 -31.86 -8.48
C LEU A 13 31.29 -31.16 -9.12
N MET A 14 30.61 -31.82 -10.05
CA MET A 14 29.39 -31.27 -10.67
C MET A 14 28.21 -31.20 -9.70
N GLY A 15 28.11 -32.15 -8.77
CA GLY A 15 27.12 -32.13 -7.69
C GLY A 15 27.37 -30.97 -6.72
N GLU A 16 28.61 -30.78 -6.29
CA GLU A 16 29.01 -29.68 -5.41
C GLU A 16 28.82 -28.30 -6.07
N PHE A 17 29.17 -28.18 -7.35
CA PHE A 17 28.96 -26.95 -8.12
C PHE A 17 27.48 -26.60 -8.27
N LYS A 18 26.63 -27.60 -8.55
CA LYS A 18 25.18 -27.43 -8.62
C LYS A 18 24.61 -26.94 -7.30
N SER A 19 24.95 -27.60 -6.18
CA SER A 19 24.48 -27.19 -4.86
C SER A 19 24.92 -25.76 -4.50
N ALA A 20 26.16 -25.39 -4.81
CA ALA A 20 26.65 -24.04 -4.57
C ALA A 20 25.90 -22.96 -5.37
N ILE A 21 25.51 -23.27 -6.62
CA ILE A 21 24.66 -22.37 -7.42
C ILE A 21 23.26 -22.28 -6.84
N GLU A 22 22.65 -23.41 -6.46
CA GLU A 22 21.30 -23.44 -5.88
C GLU A 22 21.26 -22.64 -4.56
N ASP A 23 22.25 -22.81 -3.69
CA ASP A 23 22.39 -22.05 -2.44
C ASP A 23 22.59 -20.55 -2.70
N TYR A 24 23.43 -20.20 -3.67
CA TYR A 24 23.66 -18.80 -4.05
C TYR A 24 22.38 -18.14 -4.59
N VAL A 25 21.66 -18.82 -5.48
CA VAL A 25 20.41 -18.32 -6.07
C VAL A 25 19.33 -18.21 -4.99
N GLN A 26 19.16 -19.22 -4.13
CA GLN A 26 18.21 -19.14 -3.03
C GLN A 26 18.53 -18.00 -2.08
N LYS A 27 19.79 -17.80 -1.71
CA LYS A 27 20.21 -16.70 -0.84
C LYS A 27 19.99 -15.33 -1.49
N TYR A 28 20.22 -15.23 -2.80
CA TYR A 28 19.98 -14.00 -3.55
C TYR A 28 18.48 -13.69 -3.65
N ILE A 29 17.64 -14.69 -3.95
CA ILE A 29 16.18 -14.56 -3.99
C ILE A 29 15.65 -14.24 -2.61
N GLN A 30 16.09 -14.94 -1.56
CA GLN A 30 15.67 -14.68 -0.19
C GLN A 30 16.07 -13.27 0.25
N GLY A 31 17.29 -12.82 -0.07
CA GLY A 31 17.71 -11.44 0.21
C GLY A 31 16.91 -10.39 -0.56
N TYR A 32 16.44 -10.71 -1.76
CA TYR A 32 15.53 -9.85 -2.52
C TYR A 32 14.11 -9.87 -1.94
N VAL A 33 13.59 -11.04 -1.56
CA VAL A 33 12.30 -11.21 -0.88
C VAL A 33 12.31 -10.49 0.45
N ASP A 34 13.36 -10.59 1.26
CA ASP A 34 13.47 -9.89 2.54
C ASP A 34 13.59 -8.37 2.35
N LYS A 35 14.20 -7.90 1.26
CA LYS A 35 14.24 -6.46 0.95
C LYS A 35 12.91 -5.93 0.41
N VAL A 36 12.20 -6.72 -0.39
CA VAL A 36 10.98 -6.31 -1.10
C VAL A 36 9.71 -6.66 -0.31
N MET A 37 9.74 -7.62 0.61
CA MET A 37 8.57 -8.04 1.40
C MET A 37 8.60 -7.54 2.85
N VAL A 38 9.70 -6.98 3.35
CA VAL A 38 9.75 -6.33 4.68
C VAL A 38 9.27 -4.88 4.58
N GLY A 39 8.15 -4.68 3.87
CA GLY A 39 7.43 -3.43 3.88
C GLY A 39 6.69 -3.24 5.21
N ARG A 40 6.45 -2.00 5.60
CA ARG A 40 5.59 -1.68 6.74
C ARG A 40 4.14 -1.84 6.31
N HIS A 41 3.48 -2.87 6.83
CA HIS A 41 2.04 -3.04 6.75
C HIS A 41 1.35 -2.56 8.03
N SER A 42 0.30 -1.75 7.90
CA SER A 42 -0.50 -1.34 9.04
C SER A 42 -1.91 -0.92 8.64
N THR A 43 -2.83 -1.04 9.59
CA THR A 43 -4.18 -0.48 9.48
C THR A 43 -4.33 0.65 10.50
N LEU A 44 -4.82 1.80 10.05
CA LEU A 44 -5.14 2.95 10.87
C LEU A 44 -6.63 3.28 10.77
N LYS A 45 -7.19 3.72 11.89
CA LYS A 45 -8.54 4.26 11.98
C LYS A 45 -8.51 5.41 12.97
N ASN A 46 -9.18 6.52 12.63
CA ASN A 46 -9.27 7.68 13.49
C ASN A 46 -10.62 8.36 13.27
N SER A 47 -11.36 8.60 14.35
CA SER A 47 -12.70 9.21 14.27
C SER A 47 -12.69 10.63 13.70
N SER A 48 -11.55 11.33 13.75
CA SER A 48 -11.41 12.65 13.12
C SER A 48 -11.49 12.59 11.58
N TRP A 49 -11.38 11.41 10.97
CA TRP A 49 -11.49 11.23 9.53
C TRP A 49 -12.93 11.04 9.08
N ASP A 50 -13.86 10.85 10.02
CA ASP A 50 -15.25 10.54 9.71
C ASP A 50 -16.01 11.80 9.26
N PHE A 51 -16.89 11.60 8.29
CA PHE A 51 -17.89 12.60 7.90
C PHE A 51 -19.21 12.26 8.59
N SER A 52 -19.44 12.85 9.76
CA SER A 52 -20.62 12.60 10.59
C SER A 52 -21.72 13.62 10.31
N GLY A 53 -22.56 13.38 9.30
CA GLY A 53 -23.71 14.24 9.04
C GLY A 53 -23.37 15.58 8.37
N ASP A 54 -22.17 15.70 7.78
CA ASP A 54 -21.68 16.93 7.15
C ASP A 54 -22.52 17.27 5.91
N LYS A 55 -23.43 18.24 6.05
CA LYS A 55 -24.31 18.74 4.97
C LYS A 55 -23.63 19.69 4.00
N ASN A 56 -22.49 20.24 4.41
CA ASN A 56 -21.70 21.18 3.64
C ASN A 56 -20.43 20.51 3.11
N ASP A 57 -19.79 21.18 2.15
CA ASP A 57 -18.48 20.79 1.69
C ASP A 57 -17.48 20.85 2.84
N THR A 58 -16.83 19.73 3.12
CA THR A 58 -15.84 19.60 4.18
C THR A 58 -14.61 18.85 3.70
N ILE A 59 -13.45 19.21 4.24
CA ILE A 59 -12.19 18.52 4.00
C ILE A 59 -11.75 17.83 5.28
N ARG A 60 -11.22 16.61 5.14
CA ARG A 60 -10.53 15.85 6.18
C ARG A 60 -9.16 15.41 5.66
N ASN A 61 -8.19 15.35 6.57
CA ASN A 61 -6.84 14.89 6.26
C ASN A 61 -6.61 13.55 6.95
N ILE A 62 -6.30 12.54 6.15
CA ILE A 62 -5.82 11.25 6.64
C ILE A 62 -4.29 11.32 6.66
N SER A 63 -3.70 11.01 7.81
CA SER A 63 -2.26 11.08 8.03
C SER A 63 -1.68 9.67 8.20
N ILE A 64 -0.69 9.33 7.37
CA ILE A 64 0.03 8.06 7.43
C ILE A 64 1.50 8.34 7.72
N PRO A 65 2.08 7.79 8.80
CA PRO A 65 3.49 7.94 9.10
C PRO A 65 4.36 7.45 7.94
N PHE A 66 5.37 8.22 7.57
CA PHE A 66 6.25 7.94 6.44
C PHE A 66 7.70 8.28 6.78
N ASP A 67 8.62 7.40 6.43
CA ASP A 67 10.05 7.65 6.59
C ASP A 67 10.60 8.21 5.27
N LYS A 68 11.25 9.37 5.31
CA LYS A 68 11.85 9.99 4.12
C LYS A 68 13.30 9.60 3.89
N SER A 69 13.90 8.80 4.79
CA SER A 69 15.32 8.48 4.77
C SER A 69 15.75 7.67 3.54
N LYS A 70 14.79 7.04 2.84
CA LYS A 70 15.02 6.21 1.67
C LYS A 70 13.90 6.37 0.64
N GLU A 71 14.16 5.89 -0.57
CA GLU A 71 13.13 5.72 -1.59
C GLU A 71 12.09 4.70 -1.11
N HIS A 72 10.84 4.94 -1.49
CA HIS A 72 9.73 4.10 -1.10
C HIS A 72 8.75 3.93 -2.24
N CYS A 73 8.07 2.78 -2.26
CA CYS A 73 6.83 2.65 -3.01
C CYS A 73 5.78 1.98 -2.13
N GLY A 74 4.52 2.11 -2.50
CA GLY A 74 3.48 1.54 -1.67
C GLY A 74 2.09 1.66 -2.22
N VAL A 75 1.19 1.04 -1.47
CA VAL A 75 -0.24 1.06 -1.71
C VAL A 75 -0.94 1.50 -0.44
N ILE A 76 -1.89 2.42 -0.58
CA ILE A 76 -2.79 2.85 0.49
C ILE A 76 -4.22 2.58 0.04
N ASN A 77 -4.93 1.81 0.84
CA ASN A 77 -6.29 1.37 0.63
C ASN A 77 -7.22 2.09 1.61
N ILE A 78 -8.14 2.91 1.10
CA ILE A 78 -9.19 3.55 1.90
C ILE A 78 -10.43 2.66 1.84
N LYS A 79 -10.90 2.23 3.01
CA LYS A 79 -12.06 1.35 3.20
C LYS A 79 -13.12 2.08 4.02
N LEU A 80 -14.39 1.77 3.77
CA LEU A 80 -15.49 2.19 4.63
C LEU A 80 -15.55 1.26 5.85
N SER A 81 -15.65 1.84 7.05
CA SER A 81 -15.56 1.10 8.32
C SER A 81 -16.77 0.22 8.62
N ASP A 82 -17.91 0.50 8.00
CA ASP A 82 -19.22 -0.10 8.26
C ASP A 82 -19.64 -1.13 7.19
N GLN A 83 -18.80 -1.35 6.18
CA GLN A 83 -19.09 -2.34 5.14
C GLN A 83 -18.57 -3.73 5.49
N THR A 84 -19.37 -4.73 5.17
CA THR A 84 -19.06 -6.16 5.36
C THR A 84 -18.04 -6.69 4.35
N THR A 85 -17.82 -5.97 3.24
CA THR A 85 -16.81 -6.32 2.24
C THR A 85 -15.51 -5.57 2.54
N ASN A 86 -14.39 -6.29 2.51
CA ASN A 86 -13.05 -5.74 2.77
C ASN A 86 -12.45 -4.97 1.58
N ASP A 87 -13.25 -4.71 0.55
CA ASP A 87 -12.78 -4.13 -0.70
C ASP A 87 -12.42 -2.65 -0.52
N PRO A 88 -11.21 -2.24 -0.94
CA PRO A 88 -10.87 -0.83 -0.95
C PRO A 88 -11.81 -0.07 -1.88
N LYS A 89 -12.33 1.06 -1.40
CA LYS A 89 -13.13 1.95 -2.24
C LYS A 89 -12.25 2.87 -3.09
N SER A 90 -11.19 3.37 -2.48
CA SER A 90 -10.12 4.11 -3.15
C SER A 90 -8.80 3.43 -2.86
N GLN A 91 -8.02 3.19 -3.91
CA GLN A 91 -6.67 2.68 -3.83
C GLN A 91 -5.72 3.74 -4.39
N ILE A 92 -4.66 4.02 -3.63
CA ILE A 92 -3.62 4.98 -3.96
C ILE A 92 -2.32 4.20 -4.11
N PHE A 93 -1.76 4.22 -5.29
CA PHE A 93 -0.40 3.78 -5.56
C PHE A 93 0.52 4.99 -5.45
N PHE A 94 1.64 4.86 -4.74
CA PHE A 94 2.58 5.95 -4.62
C PHE A 94 4.02 5.46 -4.73
N TRP A 95 4.91 6.38 -5.11
CA TRP A 95 6.34 6.20 -5.05
C TRP A 95 7.02 7.52 -4.69
N TYR A 96 8.02 7.43 -3.82
CA TYR A 96 8.88 8.51 -3.39
C TYR A 96 10.28 8.26 -3.93
N ASP A 97 10.77 9.19 -4.73
CA ASP A 97 12.06 9.11 -5.44
C ASP A 97 13.22 9.76 -4.66
N GLY A 98 13.04 9.98 -3.35
CA GLY A 98 14.02 10.69 -2.51
C GLY A 98 13.84 12.21 -2.49
N ASN A 99 13.00 12.77 -3.35
CA ASN A 99 12.72 14.22 -3.41
C ASN A 99 11.22 14.53 -3.39
N LYS A 100 10.43 13.80 -4.17
CA LYS A 100 9.00 14.07 -4.37
C LYS A 100 8.17 12.80 -4.20
N LEU A 101 7.02 12.95 -3.56
CA LEU A 101 5.97 11.93 -3.58
C LEU A 101 5.16 12.04 -4.87
N ASN A 102 5.12 10.97 -5.64
CA ASN A 102 4.25 10.83 -6.80
C ASN A 102 3.18 9.79 -6.47
N SER A 103 1.98 9.98 -7.00
CA SER A 103 0.84 9.11 -6.70
C SER A 103 -0.14 9.01 -7.84
N LEU A 104 -0.78 7.86 -7.96
CA LEU A 104 -1.93 7.59 -8.83
C LEU A 104 -3.04 6.97 -7.99
N PHE A 105 -4.27 7.44 -8.14
CA PHE A 105 -5.39 6.94 -7.35
C PHE A 105 -6.73 7.07 -8.06
N ASN A 106 -7.67 6.19 -7.68
CA ASN A 106 -9.08 6.40 -7.98
C ASN A 106 -9.66 7.37 -6.95
N PRO A 107 -10.19 8.53 -7.34
CA PRO A 107 -10.66 9.53 -6.38
C PRO A 107 -11.90 9.09 -5.60
N LEU A 108 -12.78 8.26 -6.13
CA LEU A 108 -14.09 8.01 -5.50
C LEU A 108 -13.98 7.04 -4.31
N ILE A 109 -14.44 7.46 -3.13
CA ILE A 109 -14.53 6.60 -1.94
C ILE A 109 -15.97 6.17 -1.69
N HIS A 110 -16.90 7.12 -1.72
CA HIS A 110 -18.30 6.84 -1.47
C HIS A 110 -19.17 7.86 -2.19
N THR A 111 -20.36 7.44 -2.61
CA THR A 111 -21.38 8.34 -3.17
C THR A 111 -22.75 7.82 -2.80
N ASN A 112 -23.66 8.75 -2.53
CA ASN A 112 -25.08 8.48 -2.40
C ASN A 112 -25.86 9.60 -3.10
N SER A 113 -27.19 9.60 -2.94
CA SER A 113 -28.07 10.60 -3.55
C SER A 113 -27.85 12.04 -3.05
N TYR A 114 -27.09 12.21 -1.97
CA TYR A 114 -26.90 13.49 -1.30
C TYR A 114 -25.49 14.03 -1.40
N GLY A 115 -24.54 13.23 -1.88
CA GLY A 115 -23.20 13.74 -2.20
C GLY A 115 -22.17 12.66 -2.41
N SER A 116 -20.91 13.10 -2.46
CA SER A 116 -19.78 12.21 -2.74
C SER A 116 -18.55 12.55 -1.91
N GLN A 117 -17.84 11.50 -1.50
CA GLN A 117 -16.57 11.57 -0.78
C GLN A 117 -15.45 11.12 -1.70
N LYS A 118 -14.42 11.93 -1.81
CA LYS A 118 -13.36 11.76 -2.80
C LYS A 118 -11.97 12.08 -2.24
N VAL A 119 -10.97 11.28 -2.61
CA VAL A 119 -9.57 11.68 -2.52
C VAL A 119 -9.35 12.83 -3.52
N GLN A 120 -8.92 13.97 -3.00
CA GLN A 120 -8.60 15.15 -3.80
C GLN A 120 -7.11 15.21 -4.12
N GLN A 121 -6.29 14.91 -3.13
CA GLN A 121 -4.86 15.12 -3.21
C GLN A 121 -4.14 14.18 -2.26
N VAL A 122 -2.95 13.76 -2.66
CA VAL A 122 -2.01 13.01 -1.83
C VAL A 122 -0.71 13.81 -1.84
N ASP A 123 -0.32 14.31 -0.67
CA ASP A 123 0.88 15.13 -0.48
C ASP A 123 1.80 14.48 0.55
N LEU A 124 3.05 14.91 0.56
CA LEU A 124 4.02 14.57 1.60
C LEU A 124 4.32 15.80 2.46
N MET A 125 3.92 15.76 3.73
CA MET A 125 4.09 16.85 4.69
C MET A 125 4.98 16.40 5.84
N GLY A 126 6.24 16.83 5.86
CA GLY A 126 7.21 16.27 6.81
C GLY A 126 7.30 14.74 6.68
N ASP A 127 7.32 14.01 7.78
CA ASP A 127 7.42 12.55 7.81
C ASP A 127 6.03 11.88 7.75
N THR A 128 5.13 12.42 6.93
CA THR A 128 3.73 11.97 6.86
C THR A 128 3.17 12.13 5.46
N ILE A 129 2.64 11.04 4.90
CA ILE A 129 1.76 11.10 3.74
C ILE A 129 0.41 11.63 4.22
N CYS A 130 -0.03 12.74 3.64
CA CYS A 130 -1.28 13.41 3.94
C CYS A 130 -2.22 13.24 2.75
N ILE A 131 -3.36 12.60 2.99
CA ILE A 131 -4.41 12.40 1.98
C ILE A 131 -5.57 13.33 2.31
N LYS A 132 -5.84 14.27 1.40
CA LYS A 132 -6.99 15.17 1.51
C LYS A 132 -8.21 14.47 0.95
N VAL A 133 -9.21 14.29 1.79
CA VAL A 133 -10.52 13.75 1.41
C VAL A 133 -11.55 14.86 1.50
N SER A 134 -12.28 15.08 0.42
CA SER A 134 -13.41 16.00 0.40
C SER A 134 -14.72 15.25 0.53
N ASN A 135 -15.65 15.81 1.28
CA ASN A 135 -17.08 15.55 1.13
C ASN A 135 -17.68 16.69 0.30
N SER A 136 -18.40 16.35 -0.75
CA SER A 136 -19.26 17.28 -1.48
C SER A 136 -20.67 17.11 -0.95
N GLY A 137 -21.10 18.07 -0.12
CA GLY A 137 -22.33 18.07 0.64
C GLY A 137 -23.53 18.54 -0.18
N ASN A 138 -24.70 17.90 -0.09
CA ASN A 138 -25.95 18.58 -0.45
C ASN A 138 -26.55 19.27 0.79
N PRO A 139 -26.50 20.62 0.88
CA PRO A 139 -27.01 21.35 2.04
C PRO A 139 -28.54 21.22 2.21
N TYR A 140 -29.25 20.79 1.17
CA TYR A 140 -30.69 20.58 1.18
C TYR A 140 -31.09 19.14 1.56
N ALA A 141 -30.14 18.25 1.85
CA ALA A 141 -30.43 16.89 2.27
C ALA A 141 -31.04 16.84 3.69
N LEU A 142 -32.13 16.09 3.83
CA LEU A 142 -32.83 15.91 5.11
C LEU A 142 -32.01 15.05 6.09
N SER A 143 -31.33 14.03 5.58
CA SER A 143 -30.41 13.16 6.31
C SER A 143 -29.13 12.96 5.51
N TYR A 144 -27.99 12.87 6.21
CA TYR A 144 -26.71 12.54 5.60
C TYR A 144 -26.20 11.26 6.23
N ASP A 145 -25.88 10.27 5.42
CA ASP A 145 -25.24 9.04 5.91
C ASP A 145 -23.85 9.40 6.44
N SER A 146 -23.56 8.94 7.66
CA SER A 146 -22.22 9.03 8.20
C SER A 146 -21.32 8.04 7.47
N ALA A 147 -20.17 8.51 6.99
CA ALA A 147 -19.13 7.62 6.48
C ALA A 147 -17.91 7.71 7.39
N SER A 148 -17.51 6.56 7.91
CA SER A 148 -16.27 6.40 8.67
C SER A 148 -15.26 5.63 7.85
N PHE A 149 -13.98 6.01 7.92
CA PHE A 149 -12.94 5.37 7.11
C PHE A 149 -11.92 4.64 7.97
N SER A 150 -11.41 3.54 7.40
CA SER A 150 -10.15 2.95 7.82
C SER A 150 -9.19 2.96 6.64
N VAL A 151 -7.91 2.99 6.95
CA VAL A 151 -6.86 2.98 5.95
C VAL A 151 -5.92 1.84 6.25
N ASP A 152 -5.73 1.00 5.24
CA ASP A 152 -4.80 -0.11 5.23
C ASP A 152 -3.69 0.24 4.25
N TYR A 153 -2.43 0.15 4.66
CA TYR A 153 -1.31 0.50 3.80
C TYR A 153 -0.18 -0.51 3.87
N HIS A 154 0.59 -0.54 2.78
CA HIS A 154 1.84 -1.26 2.65
C HIS A 154 2.87 -0.31 2.04
N ILE A 155 3.99 -0.09 2.74
CA ILE A 155 5.11 0.74 2.26
C ILE A 155 6.37 -0.11 2.21
N TRP A 156 6.96 -0.25 1.04
CA TRP A 156 8.25 -0.92 0.81
C TRP A 156 9.39 0.08 0.91
#